data_AF-A0A957FHQ4-F1
#
_entry.id   AF-A0A957FHQ4-F1
#
_cell.length_a   1.000
_cell.length_b   1.000
_cell.length_c   1.000
_cell.angle_alpha   90.00
_cell.angle_beta   90.00
_cell.angle_gamma   90.00
#
_symmetry.space_group_name_H-M   'P 1'
#
loop_
_entity.id
_entity.type
_entity.pdbx_description
1 polymer ?
#
loop_
_entity_poly.entity_id
_entity_poly.type
_entity_poly.pdbx_seq_one_letter_code
_entity_poly.pdbx_strand_id
1 'polypeptide(L)'
;LVGYGTPPQIVPPGRGEGHRWRILRALALVQANGRTELARALQDLGNMARRGSAAIIITPNYTADWMPQLLSLAHRGIQSNVILLDRASFGGESNSKHLREAIHHLGINCHIVHQGDMGQPLPEQERHGFWEFKVTGTGKVVTVRNPLLERGR
;
A
#
# COMPACT_ATOMS: atom_id res chain seq x y z
N LEU A 1 -2.42 -7.66 2.02
CA LEU A 1 -2.39 -6.38 2.77
C LEU A 1 -2.98 -6.62 4.14
N VAL A 2 -2.33 -6.16 5.21
CA VAL A 2 -2.91 -6.10 6.55
C VAL A 2 -2.86 -4.64 6.99
N GLY A 3 -4.01 -4.04 7.27
CA GLY A 3 -4.15 -2.68 7.78
C GLY A 3 -4.70 -2.71 9.20
N TYR A 4 -4.01 -2.10 10.15
CA TYR A 4 -4.45 -2.01 11.54
C TYR A 4 -5.14 -0.66 11.76
N GLY A 5 -6.40 -0.57 11.31
CA GLY A 5 -7.32 0.52 11.59
C GLY A 5 -8.54 0.04 12.38
N THR A 6 -9.57 0.87 12.55
CA THR A 6 -10.88 0.39 13.04
C THR A 6 -11.86 0.26 11.86
N PRO A 7 -12.22 -0.95 11.42
CA PRO A 7 -11.71 -2.28 11.81
C PRO A 7 -10.42 -2.70 11.07
N PRO A 8 -9.65 -3.68 11.59
CA PRO A 8 -8.47 -4.19 10.91
C PRO A 8 -8.84 -4.86 9.57
N GLN A 9 -8.12 -4.52 8.50
CA GLN A 9 -8.38 -4.97 7.14
C GLN A 9 -7.35 -6.02 6.72
N ILE A 10 -7.80 -7.23 6.38
CA ILE A 10 -6.95 -8.28 5.80
C ILE A 10 -7.38 -8.52 4.35
N VAL A 11 -6.51 -8.19 3.40
CA VAL A 11 -6.66 -8.55 1.99
C VAL A 11 -5.71 -9.71 1.69
N PRO A 12 -6.23 -10.92 1.42
CA PRO A 12 -5.41 -12.08 1.08
C PRO A 12 -4.70 -11.87 -0.26
N PRO A 13 -3.57 -12.55 -0.52
CA PRO A 13 -2.85 -12.43 -1.79
C PRO A 13 -3.75 -12.71 -3.00
N GLY A 14 -3.57 -11.93 -4.07
CA GLY A 14 -4.29 -12.10 -5.33
C GLY A 14 -3.51 -11.47 -6.49
N ARG A 15 -4.05 -11.58 -7.71
CA ARG A 15 -3.45 -11.01 -8.93
C ARG A 15 -4.51 -10.29 -9.77
N GLY A 16 -4.07 -9.44 -10.68
CA GLY A 16 -4.91 -8.71 -11.63
C GLY A 16 -5.55 -7.43 -11.07
N GLU A 17 -6.23 -6.68 -11.94
CA GLU A 17 -6.83 -5.38 -11.61
C GLU A 17 -7.85 -5.46 -10.48
N GLY A 18 -8.66 -6.52 -10.43
CA GLY A 18 -9.61 -6.72 -9.34
C GLY A 18 -8.94 -6.82 -7.97
N HIS A 19 -7.73 -7.40 -7.90
CA HIS A 19 -6.97 -7.44 -6.65
C HIS A 19 -6.39 -6.07 -6.29
N ARG A 20 -5.90 -5.30 -7.27
CA ARG A 20 -5.46 -3.91 -7.07
C ARG A 20 -6.59 -3.04 -6.52
N TRP A 21 -7.79 -3.13 -7.10
CA TRP A 21 -8.96 -2.41 -6.60
C TRP A 21 -9.37 -2.82 -5.18
N ARG A 22 -9.22 -4.10 -4.82
CA ARG A 22 -9.46 -4.56 -3.44
C ARG A 22 -8.44 -3.96 -2.45
N ILE A 23 -7.17 -3.86 -2.84
CA ILE A 23 -6.13 -3.20 -2.04
C ILE A 23 -6.46 -1.71 -1.87
N LEU A 24 -6.74 -1.00 -2.98
CA LEU A 24 -7.06 0.44 -2.95
C LEU A 24 -8.32 0.71 -2.13
N ARG A 25 -9.36 -0.11 -2.27
CA ARG A 25 -10.58 -0.01 -1.46
C ARG A 25 -10.28 -0.25 0.02
N ALA A 26 -9.49 -1.27 0.35
CA ALA A 26 -9.12 -1.52 1.74
C ALA A 26 -8.36 -0.32 2.32
N LEU A 27 -7.39 0.23 1.59
CA LEU A 27 -6.63 1.41 2.02
C LEU A 27 -7.51 2.66 2.18
N ALA A 28 -8.46 2.88 1.27
CA ALA A 28 -9.39 4.01 1.36
C ALA A 28 -10.34 3.93 2.58
N LEU A 29 -10.62 2.72 3.06
CA LEU A 29 -11.48 2.47 4.22
C LEU A 29 -10.71 2.41 5.54
N VAL A 30 -9.37 2.25 5.50
CA VAL A 30 -8.55 2.19 6.71
C VAL A 30 -8.50 3.57 7.35
N GLN A 31 -9.02 3.65 8.58
CA GLN A 31 -8.80 4.79 9.46
C GLN A 31 -7.76 4.41 10.52
N ALA A 32 -6.74 5.24 10.70
CA ALA A 32 -5.67 5.04 11.69
C ALA A 32 -6.12 5.40 13.13
N ASN A 33 -7.34 5.02 13.51
CA ASN A 33 -7.95 5.24 14.83
C ASN A 33 -7.92 3.97 15.70
N GLY A 34 -7.22 2.92 15.26
CA GLY A 34 -7.04 1.69 16.02
C GLY A 34 -6.18 1.92 17.28
N ARG A 35 -6.40 1.10 18.31
CA ARG A 35 -5.63 1.15 19.58
C ARG A 35 -4.44 0.19 19.60
N THR A 36 -4.17 -0.52 18.51
CA THR A 36 -3.09 -1.49 18.43
C THR A 36 -1.77 -0.78 18.19
N GLU A 37 -0.81 -0.98 19.10
CA GLU A 37 0.55 -0.48 18.93
C GLU A 37 1.21 -1.12 17.69
N LEU A 38 2.04 -0.33 16.99
CA LEU A 38 2.72 -0.81 15.78
C LEU A 38 3.58 -2.04 16.06
N ALA A 39 4.29 -2.07 17.18
CA ALA A 39 5.08 -3.22 17.61
C ALA A 39 4.23 -4.51 17.68
N ARG A 40 3.03 -4.42 18.27
CA ARG A 40 2.10 -5.55 18.38
C ARG A 40 1.58 -5.97 17.01
N ALA A 41 1.22 -5.01 16.16
CA ALA A 41 0.78 -5.27 14.79
C ALA A 41 1.85 -6.03 13.97
N LEU A 42 3.12 -5.63 14.08
CA LEU A 42 4.23 -6.32 13.41
C LEU A 42 4.45 -7.74 13.94
N GLN A 43 4.30 -7.94 15.26
CA GLN A 43 4.38 -9.26 15.86
C GLN A 43 3.29 -10.19 15.33
N ASP A 44 2.04 -9.73 15.30
CA ASP A 44 0.91 -10.52 14.80
C ASP A 44 1.08 -10.81 13.29
N LEU A 45 1.56 -9.84 12.51
CA LEU A 45 1.92 -10.04 11.11
C LEU A 45 3.01 -11.13 10.95
N GLY A 46 4.05 -11.11 11.78
CA GLY A 46 5.13 -12.08 11.74
C GLY A 46 4.70 -13.51 12.08
N ASN A 47 3.60 -13.68 12.82
CA ASN A 47 3.01 -14.98 13.13
C ASN A 47 2.12 -15.50 11.99
N MET A 48 1.51 -14.61 11.21
CA MET A 48 0.54 -14.96 10.17
C MET A 48 1.16 -15.02 8.76
N ALA A 49 2.22 -14.25 8.51
CA ALA A 49 2.89 -14.18 7.23
C ALA A 49 3.82 -15.39 7.00
N ARG A 50 3.87 -15.86 5.75
CA ARG A 50 4.77 -16.94 5.34
C ARG A 50 6.13 -16.35 4.93
N ARG A 51 7.21 -17.12 5.15
CA ARG A 51 8.54 -16.80 4.59
C ARG A 51 8.45 -16.55 3.08
N GLY A 52 9.15 -15.53 2.60
CA GLY A 52 9.10 -15.07 1.20
C GLY A 52 7.96 -14.10 0.89
N SER A 53 7.16 -13.71 1.89
CA SER A 53 6.17 -12.63 1.74
C SER A 53 6.84 -11.26 1.81
N ALA A 54 6.14 -10.24 1.28
CA ALA A 54 6.52 -8.85 1.45
C ALA A 54 5.53 -8.12 2.40
N ALA A 55 6.07 -7.27 3.26
CA ALA A 55 5.33 -6.39 4.15
C ALA A 55 5.60 -4.92 3.78
N ILE A 56 4.54 -4.15 3.59
CA ILE A 56 4.63 -2.69 3.40
C ILE A 56 4.04 -2.06 4.67
N ILE A 57 4.88 -1.32 5.40
CA ILE A 57 4.51 -0.67 6.65
C ILE A 57 4.35 0.82 6.36
N ILE A 58 3.15 1.35 6.55
CA ILE A 58 2.86 2.78 6.41
C ILE A 58 2.51 3.31 7.78
N THR A 59 3.29 4.25 8.32
CA THR A 59 3.09 4.73 9.69
C THR A 59 3.51 6.19 9.88
N PRO A 60 2.75 6.98 10.65
CA PRO A 60 3.21 8.27 11.17
C PRO A 60 4.06 8.11 12.45
N ASN A 61 4.22 6.90 12.98
CA ASN A 61 4.96 6.67 14.22
C ASN A 61 6.47 6.89 14.00
N TYR A 62 7.05 7.80 14.78
CA TYR A 62 8.46 8.19 14.70
C TYR A 62 9.31 7.61 15.85
N THR A 63 8.72 6.85 16.76
CA THR A 63 9.46 6.18 17.85
C THR A 63 10.17 4.92 17.34
N ALA A 64 11.19 4.47 18.07
CA ALA A 64 12.00 3.29 17.73
C ALA A 64 11.53 1.98 18.42
N ASP A 65 10.47 2.04 19.22
CA ASP A 65 9.90 0.94 20.02
C ASP A 65 9.48 -0.30 19.21
N TRP A 66 9.17 -0.11 17.92
CA TRP A 66 8.75 -1.18 17.01
C TRP A 66 9.89 -1.75 16.14
N MET A 67 11.09 -1.19 16.21
CA MET A 67 12.26 -1.65 15.43
C MET A 67 12.65 -3.11 15.73
N PRO A 68 12.64 -3.61 16.98
CA PRO A 68 12.96 -5.02 17.25
C PRO A 68 12.02 -6.00 16.51
N GLN A 69 10.74 -5.63 16.37
CA GLN A 69 9.72 -6.42 15.71
C GLN A 69 9.87 -6.34 14.20
N LEU A 70 10.27 -5.19 13.67
CA LEU A 70 10.68 -5.06 12.27
C LEU A 70 11.86 -5.99 11.94
N LEU A 71 12.89 -6.03 12.79
CA LEU A 71 14.03 -6.94 12.62
C LEU A 71 13.60 -8.42 12.70
N SER A 72 12.67 -8.74 13.61
CA SER A 72 12.08 -10.09 13.71
C SER A 72 11.40 -10.53 12.41
N LEU A 73 10.74 -9.62 11.68
CA LEU A 73 10.17 -9.92 10.36
C LEU A 73 11.27 -10.27 9.34
N ALA A 74 12.35 -9.50 9.32
CA ALA A 74 13.49 -9.76 8.43
C ALA A 74 14.13 -11.13 8.74
N HIS A 75 14.34 -11.48 10.01
CA HIS A 75 14.85 -12.79 10.42
C HIS A 75 13.94 -13.96 10.01
N ARG A 76 12.62 -13.73 9.93
CA ARG A 76 11.64 -14.72 9.43
C ARG A 76 11.61 -14.81 7.89
N GLY A 77 12.45 -14.04 7.20
CA GLY A 77 12.50 -13.98 5.74
C GLY A 77 11.30 -13.27 5.12
N ILE A 78 10.74 -12.29 5.82
CA ILE A 78 9.69 -11.40 5.30
C ILE A 78 10.39 -10.12 4.83
N GLN A 79 10.21 -9.77 3.56
CA GLN A 79 10.80 -8.55 3.00
C GLN A 79 9.98 -7.34 3.41
N SER A 80 10.54 -6.47 4.24
CA SER A 80 9.85 -5.27 4.73
C SER A 80 10.26 -4.03 3.94
N ASN A 81 9.28 -3.17 3.64
CA ASN A 81 9.48 -1.81 3.14
C ASN A 81 8.68 -0.85 4.04
N VAL A 82 9.32 0.20 4.53
CA VAL A 82 8.72 1.19 5.42
C VAL A 82 8.45 2.49 4.66
N ILE A 83 7.26 3.04 4.86
CA ILE A 83 6.85 4.37 4.41
C ILE A 83 6.49 5.16 5.67
N LEU A 84 7.36 6.10 6.02
CA LEU A 84 7.15 7.02 7.13
C LEU A 84 6.40 8.25 6.63
N LEU A 85 5.30 8.59 7.28
CA LEU A 85 4.60 9.84 7.04
C LEU A 85 5.27 10.94 7.87
N ASP A 86 5.80 11.98 7.23
CA ASP A 86 6.43 13.09 7.93
C ASP A 86 5.38 13.92 8.67
N ARG A 87 5.22 13.66 9.97
CA ARG A 87 4.23 14.37 10.80
C ARG A 87 4.39 15.89 10.73
N ALA A 88 5.61 16.41 10.56
CA ALA A 88 5.85 17.86 10.47
C ALA A 88 5.12 18.46 9.27
N SER A 89 5.23 17.83 8.11
CA SER A 89 4.49 18.24 6.91
C SER A 89 2.96 18.13 7.05
N PHE A 90 2.43 17.28 7.92
CA PHE A 90 0.99 17.14 8.17
C PHE A 90 0.48 17.98 9.37
N GLY A 91 1.26 18.95 9.85
CA GLY A 91 0.87 19.87 10.94
C GLY A 91 1.11 19.34 12.36
N GLY A 92 1.88 18.26 12.51
CA GLY A 92 2.34 17.74 13.80
C GLY A 92 3.80 18.12 14.11
N GLU A 93 4.31 17.65 15.25
CA GLU A 93 5.73 17.78 15.61
C GLU A 93 6.46 16.47 15.30
N SER A 94 7.57 16.49 14.55
CA SER A 94 8.58 15.41 14.58
C SER A 94 9.83 15.73 13.75
N ASN A 95 10.91 14.96 13.96
CA ASN A 95 12.06 14.86 13.07
C ASN A 95 12.28 13.38 12.66
N SER A 96 11.63 12.93 11.60
CA SER A 96 11.65 11.52 11.12
C SER A 96 13.00 11.06 10.54
N LYS A 97 14.00 11.95 10.43
CA LYS A 97 15.28 11.67 9.75
C LYS A 97 16.12 10.62 10.45
N HIS A 98 16.25 10.72 11.78
CA HIS A 98 17.05 9.77 12.57
C HIS A 98 16.48 8.35 12.52
N LEU A 99 15.14 8.22 12.54
CA LEU A 99 14.48 6.91 12.44
C LEU A 99 14.72 6.27 11.07
N ARG A 100 14.63 7.06 9.98
CA ARG A 100 14.93 6.58 8.63
C ARG A 100 16.34 6.02 8.53
N GLU A 101 17.32 6.72 9.07
CA GLU A 101 18.71 6.26 9.09
C GLU A 101 18.85 4.96 9.88
N ALA A 102 18.24 4.87 11.06
CA ALA A 102 18.25 3.65 11.87
C ALA A 102 17.65 2.45 11.12
N ILE A 103 16.55 2.63 10.39
CA ILE A 103 15.93 1.58 9.57
C ILE A 103 16.83 1.18 8.40
N HIS A 104 17.50 2.13 7.74
CA HIS A 104 18.44 1.81 6.66
C HIS A 104 19.65 1.01 7.15
N HIS A 105 20.17 1.29 8.36
CA HIS A 105 21.26 0.50 8.95
C HIS A 105 20.86 -0.96 9.22
N LEU A 106 19.57 -1.26 9.36
CA LEU A 106 19.04 -2.63 9.44
C LEU A 106 18.91 -3.30 8.06
N GLY A 107 19.31 -2.64 6.97
CA GLY A 107 19.18 -3.15 5.60
C GLY A 107 17.75 -3.11 5.07
N ILE A 108 16.88 -2.29 5.68
CA ILE A 108 15.46 -2.19 5.32
C ILE A 108 15.21 -0.88 4.58
N ASN A 109 14.44 -0.95 3.49
CA ASN A 109 14.06 0.24 2.73
C ASN A 109 13.10 1.11 3.54
N CYS A 110 13.41 2.41 3.62
CA CYS A 110 12.59 3.39 4.30
C CYS A 110 12.42 4.65 3.43
N HIS A 111 11.19 4.97 3.08
CA HIS A 111 10.83 6.18 2.36
C HIS A 111 10.09 7.14 3.29
N ILE A 112 10.36 8.44 3.19
CA ILE A 112 9.59 9.48 3.88
C ILE A 112 8.65 10.11 2.86
N VAL A 113 7.39 10.27 3.24
CA VAL A 113 6.34 10.94 2.45
C VAL A 113 5.89 12.18 3.20
N HIS A 114 5.95 13.33 2.53
CA HIS A 114 5.50 14.62 3.02
C HIS A 114 4.11 14.95 2.48
N GLN A 115 3.40 15.85 3.16
CA GLN A 115 2.18 16.44 2.65
C GLN A 115 2.45 17.12 1.31
N GLY A 116 1.69 16.74 0.28
CA GLY A 116 1.83 17.27 -1.08
C GLY A 116 2.69 16.42 -2.03
N ASP A 117 3.40 15.39 -1.54
CA ASP A 117 4.18 14.48 -2.39
C ASP A 117 3.29 13.67 -3.37
N MET A 118 1.99 13.55 -3.09
CA MET A 118 1.02 12.86 -3.93
C MET A 118 0.50 13.77 -5.05
N GLY A 119 1.32 13.97 -6.08
CA GLY A 119 1.05 14.96 -7.15
C GLY A 119 0.50 14.42 -8.47
N GLN A 120 0.59 13.12 -8.73
CA GLN A 120 0.04 12.53 -9.95
C GLN A 120 -0.89 11.37 -9.60
N PRO A 121 -2.17 11.43 -10.00
CA PRO A 121 -3.01 10.25 -10.02
C PRO A 121 -2.26 9.14 -10.75
N LEU A 122 -2.35 7.90 -10.27
CA LEU A 122 -1.92 6.76 -11.07
C LEU A 122 -2.55 6.96 -12.45
N PRO A 123 -1.77 7.04 -13.55
CA PRO A 123 -2.35 7.16 -14.87
C PRO A 123 -3.39 6.06 -14.97
N GLU A 124 -4.61 6.41 -15.41
CA GLU A 124 -5.65 5.43 -15.62
C GLU A 124 -5.03 4.35 -16.50
N GLN A 125 -4.77 3.19 -15.89
CA GLN A 125 -4.06 2.13 -16.56
C GLN A 125 -4.93 1.80 -17.76
N GLU A 126 -4.43 2.06 -18.97
CA GLU A 126 -5.23 1.86 -20.16
C GLU A 126 -5.84 0.47 -20.06
N ARG A 127 -7.18 0.40 -20.10
CA ARG A 127 -7.93 -0.84 -19.92
C ARG A 127 -7.72 -1.72 -21.15
N HIS A 128 -6.53 -2.28 -21.29
CA HIS A 128 -6.12 -3.15 -22.40
C HIS A 128 -6.94 -4.43 -22.31
N GLY A 129 -7.59 -4.82 -23.41
CA GLY A 129 -8.30 -6.10 -23.50
C GLY A 129 -9.81 -6.06 -23.24
N PHE A 130 -10.41 -4.89 -22.97
CA PHE A 130 -11.85 -4.78 -22.74
C PHE A 130 -12.57 -4.20 -23.96
N TRP A 131 -13.69 -4.81 -24.32
CA TRP A 131 -14.63 -4.24 -25.29
C TRP A 131 -15.34 -3.05 -24.64
N GLU A 132 -15.23 -1.88 -25.26
CA GLU A 132 -16.01 -0.71 -24.85
C GLU A 132 -17.17 -0.52 -25.82
N PHE A 133 -18.38 -0.41 -25.28
CA PHE A 133 -19.60 -0.20 -26.05
C PHE A 133 -20.28 1.09 -25.60
N LYS A 134 -20.75 1.89 -26.55
CA LYS A 134 -21.57 3.07 -26.28
C LYS A 134 -22.92 2.92 -26.95
N VAL A 135 -23.98 3.29 -26.24
CA VAL A 135 -25.34 3.33 -26.79
C VAL A 135 -25.59 4.74 -27.31
N THR A 136 -25.98 4.87 -28.58
CA THR A 136 -26.38 6.15 -29.16
C THR A 136 -27.74 6.59 -28.62
N GLY A 137 -28.11 7.87 -28.76
CA GLY A 137 -29.45 8.36 -28.40
C GLY A 137 -30.61 7.67 -29.16
N THR A 138 -30.29 6.83 -30.14
CA THR A 138 -31.23 5.99 -30.92
C THR A 138 -31.26 4.53 -30.46
N GLY A 139 -30.58 4.16 -29.38
CA GLY A 139 -30.55 2.80 -28.83
C GLY A 139 -29.61 1.83 -29.54
N LYS A 140 -28.83 2.28 -30.53
CA LYS A 140 -27.84 1.44 -31.21
C LYS A 140 -26.57 1.32 -30.39
N VAL A 141 -26.07 0.10 -30.24
CA VAL A 141 -24.79 -0.18 -29.56
C VAL A 141 -23.67 -0.10 -30.59
N VAL A 142 -22.69 0.77 -30.36
CA VAL A 142 -21.47 0.88 -31.16
C VAL A 142 -20.25 0.45 -30.35
N THR A 143 -19.36 -0.31 -30.98
CA THR A 143 -18.07 -0.67 -30.37
C THR A 143 -17.15 0.54 -30.46
N VAL A 144 -16.73 1.06 -29.31
CA VAL A 144 -15.84 2.22 -29.18
C VAL A 144 -14.38 1.76 -29.10
N ARG A 145 -14.12 0.62 -28.46
CA ARG A 145 -12.77 0.04 -28.35
C ARG A 145 -12.82 -1.46 -28.58
N ASN A 146 -12.05 -1.94 -29.56
CA ASN A 146 -11.94 -3.36 -29.93
C ASN A 146 -10.50 -3.84 -29.71
N PRO A 147 -10.23 -4.63 -28.65
CA PRO A 147 -8.89 -5.08 -28.30
C PRO A 147 -8.30 -6.13 -29.25
N LEU A 148 -9.07 -6.67 -30.21
CA LEU A 148 -8.57 -7.61 -31.22
C LEU A 148 -7.94 -6.90 -32.42
N LEU A 149 -8.31 -5.64 -32.69
CA LEU A 149 -7.73 -4.83 -33.77
C LEU A 149 -6.42 -4.15 -33.37
N GLU A 150 -6.19 -3.94 -32.06
CA GLU A 150 -4.98 -3.33 -31.51
C GLU A 150 -3.77 -4.29 -31.49
N ARG A 151 -3.98 -5.59 -31.70
CA ARG A 151 -2.94 -6.64 -31.61
C ARG A 151 -2.29 -7.00 -32.97
N GLY A 152 -2.58 -6.24 -34.02
CA GLY A 152 -2.23 -6.55 -35.41
C GLY A 152 -1.47 -5.46 -36.17
N ARG A 153 -0.60 -4.70 -35.50
CA ARG A 153 0.36 -3.78 -36.15
C ARG A 153 1.76 -3.98 -35.62
#